data_AF-A0A7Y4RI51-F1
#
_entry.id   AF-A0A7Y4RI51-F1
#
_cell.length_a   1.000
_cell.length_b   1.000
_cell.length_c   1.000
_cell.angle_alpha   90.00
_cell.angle_beta   90.00
_cell.angle_gamma   90.00
#
_symmetry.space_group_name_H-M   'P 1'
#
loop_
_entity.id
_entity.type
_entity.pdbx_description
1 polymer ?
#
loop_
_entity_poly.entity_id
_entity_poly.type
_entity_poly.pdbx_seq_one_letter_code
_entity_poly.pdbx_strand_id
1 'polypeptide(L)'
;MNEFWNSLSQQMKPRFHEISMYLIALSFCWLFLFHPELRLGYFIFFSGFESMSPFFVTLGLIVTGGLLLSLIHVFIKRKKLAFEKAIMGWSVLGISGVSSFLVGVEMLPSRSSIMMILVTWNILTSILLLLQMGMQKYDISDDDASFVEVIVTTVILVIILLLSDLYLHLSWAVTLSICIFYSTFIVFITTWVVYYFDLQLPDVLK
;
A
#
# COMPACT_ATOMS: atom_id res chain seq x y z
N MET A 1 -0.68 -33.14 3.99
CA MET A 1 -1.67 -32.16 4.54
C MET A 1 -1.01 -31.16 5.49
N ASN A 2 -0.18 -31.58 6.46
CA ASN A 2 0.53 -30.65 7.35
C ASN A 2 1.54 -29.74 6.62
N GLU A 3 2.22 -30.23 5.57
CA GLU A 3 3.11 -29.40 4.74
C GLU A 3 2.37 -28.31 3.97
N PHE A 4 1.16 -28.61 3.47
CA PHE A 4 0.29 -27.63 2.81
C PHE A 4 -0.12 -26.53 3.79
N TRP A 5 -0.59 -26.89 5.00
CA TRP A 5 -0.96 -25.89 6.02
C TRP A 5 0.23 -25.07 6.53
N ASN A 6 1.42 -25.69 6.63
CA ASN A 6 2.64 -24.98 7.02
C ASN A 6 3.13 -24.03 5.91
N SER A 7 3.07 -24.44 4.64
CA SER A 7 3.39 -23.60 3.49
C SER A 7 2.40 -22.43 3.36
N LEU A 8 1.10 -22.73 3.47
CA LEU A 8 0.04 -21.73 3.48
C LEU A 8 0.22 -20.74 4.65
N SER A 9 0.53 -21.22 5.85
CA SER A 9 0.79 -20.38 7.02
C SER A 9 2.02 -19.49 6.85
N GLN A 10 3.10 -19.99 6.23
CA GLN A 10 4.28 -19.18 5.90
C GLN A 10 4.01 -18.15 4.81
N GLN A 11 3.19 -18.48 3.80
CA GLN A 11 2.77 -17.55 2.73
C GLN A 11 1.73 -16.53 3.21
N MET A 12 0.90 -16.91 4.19
CA MET A 12 -0.06 -16.02 4.85
C MET A 12 0.59 -15.13 5.91
N LYS A 13 1.88 -15.32 6.24
CA LYS A 13 2.58 -14.30 7.02
C LYS A 13 2.55 -13.02 6.20
N PRO A 14 1.98 -11.92 6.73
CA PRO A 14 1.92 -10.67 5.99
C PRO A 14 3.36 -10.23 5.73
N ARG A 15 3.86 -10.41 4.52
CA ARG A 15 5.12 -9.82 4.08
C ARG A 15 4.75 -8.58 3.31
N PHE A 16 5.23 -7.43 3.76
CA PHE A 16 5.08 -6.23 2.95
C PHE A 16 6.10 -6.29 1.84
N HIS A 17 5.65 -6.82 0.71
CA HIS A 17 6.46 -6.81 -0.50
C HIS A 17 6.64 -5.37 -0.98
N GLU A 18 7.81 -5.11 -1.53
CA GLU A 18 8.13 -3.84 -2.18
C GLU A 18 7.08 -3.43 -3.21
N ILE A 19 6.54 -4.41 -3.96
CA ILE A 19 5.47 -4.20 -4.93
C ILE A 19 4.22 -3.62 -4.26
N SER A 20 3.79 -4.16 -3.12
CA SER A 20 2.61 -3.62 -2.43
C SER A 20 2.83 -2.17 -1.99
N MET A 21 4.02 -1.82 -1.49
CA MET A 21 4.36 -0.43 -1.11
C MET A 21 4.35 0.49 -2.33
N TYR A 22 4.92 0.03 -3.45
CA TYR A 22 4.89 0.72 -4.72
C TYR A 22 3.46 0.97 -5.23
N LEU A 23 2.60 -0.05 -5.23
CA LEU A 23 1.21 0.04 -5.68
C LEU A 23 0.39 1.00 -4.80
N ILE A 24 0.59 0.97 -3.48
CA ILE A 24 -0.06 1.92 -2.56
C ILE A 24 0.42 3.35 -2.85
N ALA A 25 1.72 3.54 -3.04
CA ALA A 25 2.27 4.85 -3.36
C ALA A 25 1.76 5.38 -4.70
N LEU A 26 1.71 4.53 -5.72
CA LEU A 26 1.17 4.86 -7.04
C LEU A 26 -0.31 5.24 -6.96
N SER A 27 -1.10 4.49 -6.20
CA SER A 27 -2.53 4.78 -5.96
C SER A 27 -2.72 6.14 -5.29
N PHE A 28 -1.90 6.42 -4.27
CA PHE A 28 -1.96 7.71 -3.59
C PHE A 28 -1.57 8.85 -4.52
N CYS A 29 -0.52 8.70 -5.33
CA CYS A 29 -0.12 9.70 -6.32
C CYS A 29 -1.21 9.95 -7.36
N TRP A 30 -1.85 8.90 -7.86
CA TRP A 30 -3.00 9.02 -8.77
C TRP A 30 -4.09 9.88 -8.13
N LEU A 31 -4.53 9.49 -6.92
CA LEU A 31 -5.60 10.22 -6.23
C LEU A 31 -5.21 11.65 -5.90
N PHE A 32 -3.96 11.90 -5.53
CA PHE A 32 -3.44 13.26 -5.29
C PHE A 32 -3.48 14.14 -6.55
N LEU A 33 -3.28 13.54 -7.75
CA LEU A 33 -3.35 14.25 -9.03
C LEU A 33 -4.79 14.54 -9.49
N PHE A 34 -5.74 13.66 -9.19
CA PHE A 34 -7.12 13.82 -9.68
C PHE A 34 -8.09 14.41 -8.65
N HIS A 35 -7.80 14.33 -7.35
CA HIS A 35 -8.68 14.83 -6.29
C HIS A 35 -8.11 16.11 -5.66
N PRO A 36 -8.70 17.29 -5.94
CA PRO A 36 -8.22 18.55 -5.38
C PRO A 36 -8.38 18.62 -3.85
N GLU A 37 -9.33 17.89 -3.28
CA GLU A 37 -9.58 17.81 -1.84
C GLU A 37 -8.37 17.26 -1.07
N LEU A 38 -7.71 16.23 -1.62
CA LEU A 38 -6.47 15.67 -1.08
C LEU A 38 -5.35 16.71 -1.09
N ARG A 39 -5.20 17.45 -2.19
CA ARG A 39 -4.21 18.53 -2.30
C ARG A 39 -4.49 19.67 -1.35
N LEU A 40 -5.76 20.04 -1.21
CA LEU A 40 -6.17 21.09 -0.29
C LEU A 40 -5.91 20.67 1.16
N GLY A 41 -6.25 19.42 1.53
CA GLY A 41 -5.94 18.88 2.86
C GLY A 41 -4.44 18.88 3.14
N TYR A 42 -3.63 18.46 2.16
CA TYR A 42 -2.16 18.52 2.26
C TYR A 42 -1.67 19.97 2.36
N PHE A 43 -2.18 20.88 1.53
CA PHE A 43 -1.80 22.30 1.58
C PHE A 43 -2.16 22.92 2.92
N ILE A 44 -3.37 22.71 3.44
CA ILE A 44 -3.79 23.21 4.77
C ILE A 44 -2.89 22.65 5.87
N PHE A 45 -2.54 21.37 5.78
CA PHE A 45 -1.62 20.72 6.71
C PHE A 45 -0.24 21.39 6.70
N PHE A 46 0.27 21.82 5.54
CA PHE A 46 1.57 22.50 5.44
C PHE A 46 1.50 24.03 5.59
N SER A 47 0.41 24.69 5.25
CA SER A 47 0.27 26.15 5.31
C SER A 47 -0.04 26.64 6.72
N GLY A 48 -0.56 25.77 7.61
CA GLY A 48 -0.71 26.04 9.03
C GLY A 48 0.62 26.13 9.82
N PHE A 49 1.76 26.21 9.13
CA PHE A 49 3.12 26.07 9.63
C PHE A 49 3.46 26.97 10.82
N GLU A 50 2.89 28.17 10.90
CA GLU A 50 3.14 29.10 12.01
C GLU A 50 2.52 28.63 13.34
N SER A 51 1.51 27.77 13.28
CA SER A 51 0.76 27.27 14.45
C SER A 51 0.87 25.75 14.66
N MET A 52 1.37 25.02 13.66
CA MET A 52 1.49 23.58 13.73
C MET A 52 2.68 23.14 14.58
N SER A 53 2.45 22.13 15.41
CA SER A 53 3.54 21.46 16.13
C SER A 53 4.57 20.92 15.14
N PRO A 54 5.88 21.11 15.38
CA PRO A 54 6.97 20.53 14.57
C PRO A 54 6.82 19.03 14.32
N PHE A 55 6.11 18.34 15.21
CA PHE A 55 5.75 16.93 15.07
C PHE A 55 4.96 16.64 13.79
N PHE A 56 3.91 17.41 13.49
CA PHE A 56 3.06 17.17 12.33
C PHE A 56 3.79 17.43 11.01
N VAL A 57 4.61 18.49 10.97
CA VAL A 57 5.48 18.77 9.82
C VAL A 57 6.42 17.61 9.55
N THR A 58 7.07 17.10 10.61
CA THR A 58 7.98 15.95 10.50
C THR A 58 7.25 14.71 9.99
N LEU A 59 6.04 14.46 10.49
CA LEU A 59 5.20 13.35 10.02
C LEU A 59 4.85 13.48 8.53
N GLY A 60 4.47 14.68 8.08
CA GLY A 60 4.18 14.95 6.67
C GLY A 60 5.39 14.71 5.77
N LEU A 61 6.59 15.14 6.20
CA LEU A 61 7.84 14.87 5.49
C LEU A 61 8.19 13.38 5.44
N ILE A 62 7.97 12.64 6.54
CA ILE A 62 8.19 11.19 6.58
C ILE A 62 7.25 10.47 5.61
N VAL A 63 5.97 10.82 5.61
CA VAL A 63 4.99 10.21 4.68
C VAL A 63 5.38 10.49 3.23
N THR A 64 5.72 11.75 2.93
CA THR A 64 6.13 12.16 1.57
C THR A 64 7.42 11.47 1.13
N GLY A 65 8.42 11.41 2.02
CA GLY A 65 9.68 10.72 1.76
C GLY A 65 9.49 9.21 1.56
N GLY A 66 8.64 8.56 2.35
CA GLY A 66 8.35 7.13 2.21
C GLY A 66 7.60 6.78 0.93
N LEU A 67 6.69 7.65 0.49
CA LEU A 67 6.04 7.54 -0.82
C LEU A 67 7.06 7.57 -1.96
N LEU A 68 7.95 8.57 -1.96
CA LEU A 68 8.99 8.71 -2.98
C LEU A 68 9.95 7.50 -2.98
N LEU A 69 10.38 7.06 -1.79
CA LEU A 69 11.21 5.86 -1.66
C LEU A 69 10.49 4.63 -2.22
N SER A 70 9.20 4.45 -1.93
CA SER A 70 8.41 3.33 -2.44
C SER A 70 8.29 3.32 -3.96
N LEU A 71 8.21 4.49 -4.59
CA LEU A 71 8.19 4.61 -6.06
C LEU A 71 9.55 4.35 -6.70
N ILE A 72 10.64 4.76 -6.06
CA ILE A 72 11.99 4.64 -6.61
C ILE A 72 12.52 3.22 -6.45
N HIS A 73 12.36 2.65 -5.26
CA HIS A 73 13.04 1.41 -4.89
C HIS A 73 12.56 0.20 -5.70
N VAL A 74 11.30 0.19 -6.17
CA VAL A 74 10.79 -0.89 -7.03
C VAL A 74 11.61 -1.06 -8.33
N PHE A 75 12.30 -0.02 -8.78
CA PHE A 75 13.14 -0.05 -9.98
C PHE A 75 14.63 -0.21 -9.67
N ILE A 76 15.05 -0.08 -8.40
CA ILE A 76 16.44 -0.14 -7.99
C ILE A 76 16.67 -1.42 -7.19
N LYS A 77 17.29 -2.42 -7.84
CA LYS A 77 17.75 -3.67 -7.23
C LYS A 77 18.94 -3.41 -6.27
N ARG A 78 18.67 -2.85 -5.09
CA ARG A 78 19.65 -2.64 -4.02
C ARG A 78 19.08 -3.04 -2.67
N LYS A 79 19.96 -3.53 -1.78
CA LYS A 79 19.62 -3.73 -0.37
C LYS A 79 19.23 -2.39 0.26
N LYS A 80 18.03 -2.34 0.81
CA LYS A 80 17.48 -1.14 1.46
C LYS A 80 18.07 -1.01 2.86
N LEU A 81 18.43 0.20 3.24
CA LEU A 81 18.87 0.49 4.60
C LEU A 81 17.69 0.38 5.56
N ALA A 82 17.95 -0.01 6.80
CA ALA A 82 16.87 -0.20 7.80
C ALA A 82 16.01 1.06 7.99
N PHE A 83 16.62 2.25 7.89
CA PHE A 83 15.88 3.51 7.98
C PHE A 83 14.98 3.73 6.75
N GLU A 84 15.39 3.34 5.54
CA GLU A 84 14.58 3.47 4.31
C GLU A 84 13.33 2.61 4.44
N LYS A 85 13.50 1.35 4.90
CA LYS A 85 12.39 0.45 5.20
C LYS A 85 11.44 1.02 6.25
N ALA A 86 11.99 1.62 7.31
CA ALA A 86 11.18 2.24 8.35
C ALA A 86 10.36 3.43 7.81
N ILE A 87 10.96 4.32 7.01
CA ILE A 87 10.28 5.47 6.42
C ILE A 87 9.18 5.01 5.45
N MET A 88 9.45 4.02 4.60
CA MET A 88 8.44 3.41 3.72
C MET A 88 7.29 2.82 4.54
N GLY A 89 7.58 2.04 5.57
CA GLY A 89 6.55 1.50 6.48
C GLY A 89 5.70 2.57 7.16
N TRP A 90 6.32 3.63 7.68
CA TRP A 90 5.60 4.75 8.31
C TRP A 90 4.70 5.48 7.32
N SER A 91 5.14 5.65 6.07
CA SER A 91 4.31 6.28 5.03
C SER A 91 3.05 5.47 4.74
N VAL A 92 3.18 4.16 4.55
CA VAL A 92 2.03 3.28 4.27
C VAL A 92 1.11 3.19 5.47
N LEU A 93 1.65 3.14 6.69
CA LEU A 93 0.85 3.18 7.91
C LEU A 93 0.06 4.48 8.01
N GLY A 94 0.67 5.63 7.72
CA GLY A 94 -0.01 6.92 7.70
C GLY A 94 -1.14 6.98 6.68
N ILE A 95 -0.86 6.59 5.43
CA ILE A 95 -1.82 6.60 4.32
C ILE A 95 -2.99 5.64 4.61
N SER A 96 -2.68 4.42 5.04
CA SER A 96 -3.67 3.39 5.37
C SER A 96 -4.50 3.78 6.58
N GLY A 97 -3.89 4.40 7.59
CA GLY A 97 -4.57 4.91 8.77
C GLY A 97 -5.56 6.03 8.45
N VAL A 98 -5.11 7.06 7.71
CA VAL A 98 -5.95 8.20 7.32
C VAL A 98 -7.10 7.75 6.43
N SER A 99 -6.83 6.93 5.42
CA SER A 99 -7.88 6.39 4.53
C SER A 99 -8.90 5.55 5.30
N SER A 100 -8.46 4.64 6.18
CA SER A 100 -9.37 3.83 7.00
C SER A 100 -10.27 4.67 7.88
N PHE A 101 -9.71 5.70 8.52
CA PHE A 101 -10.48 6.61 9.37
C PHE A 101 -11.56 7.35 8.56
N LEU A 102 -11.19 7.91 7.41
CA LEU A 102 -12.11 8.66 6.57
C LEU A 102 -13.20 7.78 5.95
N VAL A 103 -12.85 6.60 5.43
CA VAL A 103 -13.86 5.65 4.96
C VAL A 103 -14.80 5.24 6.09
N GLY A 104 -14.28 5.04 7.30
CA GLY A 104 -15.10 4.80 8.48
C GLY A 104 -16.13 5.91 8.70
N VAL A 105 -15.69 7.16 8.70
CA VAL A 105 -16.57 8.33 8.89
C VAL A 105 -17.59 8.47 7.76
N GLU A 106 -17.16 8.34 6.50
CA GLU A 106 -18.03 8.48 5.33
C GLU A 106 -19.08 7.36 5.23
N MET A 107 -18.71 6.13 5.58
CA MET A 107 -19.52 4.94 5.27
C MET A 107 -20.27 4.35 6.45
N LEU A 108 -19.98 4.73 7.70
CA LEU A 108 -20.76 4.36 8.90
C LEU A 108 -22.28 4.57 8.72
N PRO A 109 -22.76 5.64 8.05
CA PRO A 109 -24.19 5.84 7.83
C PRO A 109 -24.82 4.89 6.79
N SER A 110 -24.02 4.35 5.85
CA SER A 110 -24.52 3.68 4.64
C SER A 110 -24.85 2.19 4.80
N ARG A 111 -24.46 1.55 5.92
CA ARG A 111 -24.70 0.12 6.26
C ARG A 111 -24.39 -0.92 5.17
N SER A 112 -23.61 -0.60 4.13
CA SER A 112 -23.25 -1.56 3.10
C SER A 112 -22.23 -2.58 3.61
N SER A 113 -22.62 -3.86 3.65
CA SER A 113 -21.83 -4.96 4.24
C SER A 113 -20.46 -5.16 3.58
N ILE A 114 -20.34 -4.91 2.26
CA ILE A 114 -19.09 -5.10 1.52
C ILE A 114 -18.06 -4.03 1.90
N MET A 115 -18.50 -2.79 2.13
CA MET A 115 -17.61 -1.69 2.47
C MET A 115 -17.02 -1.83 3.87
N MET A 116 -17.77 -2.43 4.81
CA MET A 116 -17.24 -2.77 6.13
C MET A 116 -16.08 -3.77 6.05
N ILE A 117 -16.08 -4.68 5.08
CA ILE A 117 -14.97 -5.62 4.88
C ILE A 117 -13.70 -4.85 4.49
N LEU A 118 -13.81 -3.88 3.58
CA LEU A 118 -12.67 -3.06 3.14
C LEU A 118 -12.08 -2.21 4.28
N VAL A 119 -12.95 -1.55 5.06
CA VAL A 119 -12.51 -0.77 6.24
C VAL A 119 -11.82 -1.68 7.25
N THR A 120 -12.44 -2.83 7.56
CA THR A 120 -11.87 -3.80 8.50
C THR A 120 -10.52 -4.31 8.00
N TRP A 121 -10.40 -4.61 6.70
CA TRP A 121 -9.15 -5.07 6.10
C TRP A 121 -8.03 -4.03 6.21
N ASN A 122 -8.31 -2.77 5.94
CA ASN A 122 -7.28 -1.73 6.02
C ASN A 122 -6.86 -1.46 7.46
N ILE A 123 -7.80 -1.49 8.42
CA ILE A 123 -7.48 -1.43 9.85
C ILE A 123 -6.59 -2.61 10.23
N LEU A 124 -6.94 -3.83 9.82
CA LEU A 124 -6.12 -5.02 10.07
C LEU A 124 -4.73 -4.89 9.44
N THR A 125 -4.64 -4.41 8.19
CA THR A 125 -3.37 -4.19 7.50
C THR A 125 -2.50 -3.17 8.23
N SER A 126 -3.07 -2.06 8.69
CA SER A 126 -2.38 -1.05 9.51
C SER A 126 -1.92 -1.60 10.86
N ILE A 127 -2.74 -2.43 11.53
CA ILE A 127 -2.36 -3.08 12.78
C ILE A 127 -1.21 -4.06 12.56
N LEU A 128 -1.26 -4.86 11.49
CA LEU A 128 -0.20 -5.80 11.13
C LEU A 128 1.11 -5.07 10.84
N LEU A 129 1.08 -3.96 10.10
CA LEU A 129 2.24 -3.07 9.89
C LEU A 129 2.80 -2.57 11.22
N LEU A 130 1.93 -2.04 12.07
CA LEU A 130 2.32 -1.48 13.36
C LEU A 130 3.01 -2.54 14.24
N LEU A 131 2.47 -3.75 14.29
CA LEU A 131 3.04 -4.88 15.04
C LEU A 131 4.42 -5.28 14.49
N GLN A 132 4.60 -5.28 13.16
CA GLN A 132 5.89 -5.61 12.54
C GLN A 132 6.96 -4.56 12.81
N MET A 133 6.59 -3.28 12.72
CA MET A 133 7.46 -2.17 13.05
C MET A 133 7.85 -2.20 14.54
N GLY A 134 6.89 -2.46 15.43
CA GLY A 134 7.13 -2.57 16.87
C GLY A 134 8.05 -3.73 17.27
N MET A 135 8.03 -4.84 16.53
CA MET A 135 8.93 -5.96 16.74
C MET A 135 10.32 -5.77 16.11
N GLN A 136 10.61 -4.62 15.49
CA GLN A 136 11.81 -4.35 14.67
C GLN A 136 12.05 -5.38 13.56
N LYS A 137 11.03 -6.19 13.24
CA LYS A 137 11.02 -7.08 12.09
C LYS A 137 10.51 -6.26 10.93
N TYR A 138 11.33 -5.29 10.49
CA TYR A 138 11.13 -4.54 9.24
C TYR A 138 11.33 -5.48 8.05
N ASP A 139 10.49 -6.50 7.95
CA ASP A 139 10.52 -7.53 6.93
C ASP A 139 9.78 -7.03 5.68
N ILE A 140 10.13 -5.80 5.26
CA ILE A 140 9.94 -5.42 3.87
C ILE A 140 10.92 -6.28 3.12
N SER A 141 10.39 -7.21 2.32
CA SER A 141 11.22 -8.17 1.61
C SER A 141 12.24 -7.42 0.75
N ASP A 142 13.49 -7.86 0.82
CA ASP A 142 14.54 -7.45 -0.13
C ASP A 142 14.54 -8.33 -1.39
N ASP A 143 13.51 -9.16 -1.56
CA ASP A 143 13.30 -9.90 -2.80
C ASP A 143 13.04 -8.88 -3.92
N ASP A 144 14.00 -8.77 -4.85
CA ASP A 144 13.89 -7.90 -6.01
C ASP A 144 12.66 -8.31 -6.83
N ALA A 145 11.72 -7.38 -7.00
CA ALA A 145 10.58 -7.58 -7.89
C ALA A 145 11.05 -7.74 -9.34
N SER A 146 10.53 -8.73 -10.06
CA SER A 146 10.76 -8.80 -11.50
C SER A 146 10.06 -7.62 -12.18
N PHE A 147 10.71 -7.03 -13.19
CA PHE A 147 10.13 -5.94 -13.98
C PHE A 147 8.77 -6.32 -14.59
N VAL A 148 8.61 -7.59 -14.96
CA VAL A 148 7.33 -8.13 -15.47
C VAL A 148 6.25 -8.07 -14.41
N GLU A 149 6.59 -8.46 -13.17
CA GLU A 149 5.66 -8.43 -12.05
C GLU A 149 5.22 -7.00 -11.76
N VAL A 150 6.15 -6.04 -11.77
CA VAL A 150 5.84 -4.62 -11.61
C VAL A 150 4.87 -4.16 -12.70
N ILE A 151 5.10 -4.47 -13.99
CA ILE A 151 4.19 -4.06 -15.07
C ILE A 151 2.80 -4.69 -14.89
N VAL A 152 2.73 -6.01 -14.68
CA VAL A 152 1.45 -6.73 -14.58
C VAL A 152 0.63 -6.20 -13.41
N THR A 153 1.26 -6.05 -12.24
CA THR A 153 0.57 -5.53 -11.05
C THR A 153 0.16 -4.07 -11.20
N THR A 154 0.99 -3.25 -11.87
CA THR A 154 0.64 -1.85 -12.21
C THR A 154 -0.58 -1.78 -13.10
N VAL A 155 -0.63 -2.57 -14.18
CA VAL A 155 -1.77 -2.58 -15.11
C VAL A 155 -3.06 -2.97 -14.40
N ILE A 156 -3.03 -4.02 -13.58
CA ILE A 156 -4.19 -4.47 -12.80
C ILE A 156 -4.65 -3.34 -11.85
N LEU A 157 -3.73 -2.72 -11.12
CA LEU A 157 -4.05 -1.63 -10.21
C LEU A 157 -4.64 -0.42 -10.95
N VAL A 158 -4.09 -0.03 -12.09
CA VAL A 158 -4.60 1.09 -12.89
C VAL A 158 -6.03 0.80 -13.37
N ILE A 159 -6.34 -0.43 -13.77
CA ILE A 159 -7.72 -0.81 -14.12
C ILE A 159 -8.65 -0.65 -12.91
N ILE A 160 -8.23 -1.11 -11.72
CA ILE A 160 -9.00 -0.96 -10.49
C ILE A 160 -9.21 0.51 -10.13
N LEU A 161 -8.17 1.35 -10.26
CA LEU A 161 -8.24 2.79 -10.05
C LEU A 161 -9.23 3.42 -11.03
N LEU A 162 -9.13 3.17 -12.33
CA LEU A 162 -10.03 3.73 -13.33
C LEU A 162 -11.49 3.33 -13.08
N LEU A 163 -11.73 2.06 -12.72
CA LEU A 163 -13.08 1.58 -12.41
C LEU A 163 -13.63 2.23 -11.12
N SER A 164 -12.83 2.30 -10.07
CA SER A 164 -13.27 2.82 -8.77
C SER A 164 -13.46 4.34 -8.78
N ASP A 165 -12.50 5.04 -9.38
CA ASP A 165 -12.39 6.50 -9.40
C ASP A 165 -13.29 7.14 -10.47
N LEU A 166 -13.12 6.70 -11.73
CA LEU A 166 -13.75 7.37 -12.87
C LEU A 166 -15.11 6.77 -13.25
N TYR A 167 -15.30 5.46 -13.09
CA TYR A 167 -16.53 4.80 -13.50
C TYR A 167 -17.57 4.74 -12.36
N LEU A 168 -17.14 4.35 -11.15
CA LEU A 168 -18.01 4.26 -9.98
C LEU A 168 -18.12 5.58 -9.20
N HIS A 169 -17.26 6.57 -9.48
CA HIS A 169 -17.24 7.87 -8.80
C HIS A 169 -17.17 7.74 -7.27
N LEU A 170 -16.39 6.78 -6.78
CA LEU A 170 -16.19 6.60 -5.33
C LEU A 170 -15.33 7.74 -4.76
N SER A 171 -15.51 8.04 -3.48
CA SER A 171 -14.64 9.00 -2.79
C SER A 171 -13.19 8.52 -2.83
N TRP A 172 -12.25 9.46 -2.81
CA TRP A 172 -10.82 9.12 -2.85
C TRP A 172 -10.41 8.18 -1.70
N ALA A 173 -11.02 8.33 -0.52
CA ALA A 173 -10.72 7.50 0.64
C ALA A 173 -11.15 6.04 0.40
N VAL A 174 -12.32 5.83 -0.20
CA VAL A 174 -12.85 4.50 -0.55
C VAL A 174 -12.02 3.89 -1.67
N THR A 175 -11.73 4.66 -2.72
CA THR A 175 -10.89 4.20 -3.84
C THR A 175 -9.50 3.77 -3.36
N LEU A 176 -8.85 4.59 -2.53
CA LEU A 176 -7.56 4.25 -1.93
C LEU A 176 -7.64 2.98 -1.09
N SER A 177 -8.75 2.82 -0.35
CA SER A 177 -8.97 1.65 0.48
C SER A 177 -9.11 0.36 -0.33
N ILE A 178 -9.84 0.42 -1.45
CA ILE A 178 -9.94 -0.67 -2.43
C ILE A 178 -8.56 -0.98 -3.01
N CYS A 179 -7.79 0.05 -3.37
CA CYS A 179 -6.46 -0.12 -3.93
C CYS A 179 -5.48 -0.76 -2.95
N ILE A 180 -5.51 -0.39 -1.66
CA ILE A 180 -4.70 -1.02 -0.61
C ILE A 180 -5.07 -2.50 -0.48
N PHE A 181 -6.36 -2.82 -0.40
CA PHE A 181 -6.86 -4.20 -0.37
C PHE A 181 -6.29 -5.01 -1.55
N TYR A 182 -6.50 -4.54 -2.77
CA TYR A 182 -6.04 -5.25 -3.95
C TYR A 182 -4.52 -5.28 -4.08
N SER A 183 -3.78 -4.28 -3.61
CA SER A 183 -2.31 -4.28 -3.63
C SER A 183 -1.72 -5.41 -2.78
N THR A 184 -2.39 -5.79 -1.69
CA THR A 184 -2.02 -6.96 -0.88
C THR A 184 -2.44 -8.27 -1.54
N PHE A 185 -3.63 -8.30 -2.15
CA PHE A 185 -4.18 -9.50 -2.76
C PHE A 185 -3.53 -9.87 -4.10
N ILE A 186 -3.21 -8.88 -4.93
CA ILE A 186 -2.53 -9.06 -6.22
C ILE A 186 -1.17 -9.72 -5.98
N VAL A 187 -0.39 -9.20 -5.03
CA VAL A 187 0.93 -9.76 -4.69
C VAL A 187 0.82 -11.18 -4.16
N PHE A 188 -0.19 -11.46 -3.33
CA PHE A 188 -0.47 -12.82 -2.87
C PHE A 188 -0.75 -13.76 -4.06
N ILE A 189 -1.60 -13.34 -5.01
CA ILE A 189 -1.92 -14.13 -6.20
C ILE A 189 -0.69 -14.29 -7.10
N THR A 190 0.05 -13.23 -7.42
CA THR A 190 1.20 -13.32 -8.33
C THR A 190 2.26 -14.26 -7.75
N THR A 191 2.57 -14.10 -6.47
CA THR A 191 3.52 -14.98 -5.77
C THR A 191 3.03 -16.43 -5.75
N TRP A 192 1.74 -16.65 -5.45
CA TRP A 192 1.16 -17.99 -5.39
C TRP A 192 1.10 -18.67 -6.75
N VAL A 193 0.71 -17.95 -7.81
CA VAL A 193 0.65 -18.46 -9.19
C VAL A 193 2.05 -18.78 -9.70
N VAL A 194 3.02 -17.89 -9.52
CA VAL A 194 4.42 -18.14 -9.93
C VAL A 194 4.99 -19.37 -9.23
N TYR A 195 4.73 -19.49 -7.92
CA TYR A 195 5.20 -20.64 -7.13
C TYR A 195 4.50 -21.95 -7.52
N TYR A 196 3.18 -21.94 -7.72
CA TYR A 196 2.41 -23.16 -7.95
C TYR A 196 2.58 -23.71 -9.37
N PHE A 197 2.70 -22.83 -10.37
CA PHE A 197 2.85 -23.25 -11.76
C PHE A 197 4.29 -23.47 -12.19
N ASP A 198 5.26 -23.31 -11.27
CA ASP A 198 6.70 -23.42 -11.52
C ASP A 198 7.09 -22.74 -12.84
N LEU A 199 6.45 -21.58 -13.09
CA LEU A 199 6.62 -20.80 -14.31
C LEU A 199 8.04 -20.25 -14.26
N GLN A 200 8.97 -21.01 -14.84
CA GLN A 200 10.30 -20.52 -15.18
C GLN A 200 10.09 -19.36 -16.15
N LEU A 201 10.03 -18.14 -15.60
CA LEU A 201 10.10 -16.91 -16.38
C LEU A 201 11.34 -17.05 -17.28
N PRO A 202 11.17 -16.96 -18.61
CA PRO A 202 12.28 -17.03 -19.55
C PRO A 202 13.43 -16.12 -19.07
N ASP A 203 14.68 -16.55 -19.22
CA ASP A 203 15.84 -15.77 -18.72
C ASP A 203 15.96 -14.35 -19.31
N VAL A 204 15.18 -14.05 -20.36
CA VAL A 204 15.03 -12.71 -20.95
C VAL A 204 14.19 -11.75 -20.06
N LEU A 205 13.51 -12.29 -19.02
CA LEU A 205 12.58 -11.58 -18.14
C LEU A 205 13.03 -11.54 -16.65
N LYS A 206 14.25 -12.02 -16.34
CA LYS A 206 14.91 -11.92 -15.02
C LYS A 206 15.77 -10.65 -14.93
#